data_AF-A0A538BV28-F1
#
_entry.id   AF-A0A538BV28-F1
#
_cell.length_a   1.000
_cell.length_b   1.000
_cell.length_c   1.000
_cell.angle_alpha   90.00
_cell.angle_beta   90.00
_cell.angle_gamma   90.00
#
_symmetry.space_group_name_H-M   'P 1'
#
loop_
_entity.id
_entity.type
_entity.pdbx_description
1 polymer ?
#
loop_
_entity_poly.entity_id
_entity_poly.type
_entity_poly.pdbx_seq_one_letter_code
_entity_poly.pdbx_strand_id
1 'polypeptide(L)' 'MRLFRRKKNRLRQIGESEAYGRAYGDRTTQVKVVKLEPRRPRYQLKVSGETLRRAFAERLAKRQEADGEK' A
#
# COMPACT_ATOMS: atom_id res chain seq x y z
N MET A 1 -57.91 -3.31 8.10
CA MET A 1 -56.44 -3.44 8.22
C MET A 1 -55.91 -4.36 7.12
N ARG A 2 -55.58 -3.84 5.93
CA ARG A 2 -54.92 -4.64 4.87
C ARG A 2 -53.42 -4.45 4.99
N LEU A 3 -52.74 -5.49 5.50
CA LEU A 3 -51.28 -5.58 5.52
C LEU A 3 -50.79 -5.79 4.08
N PHE A 4 -50.40 -4.70 3.41
CA PHE A 4 -49.68 -4.78 2.14
C PHE A 4 -48.31 -5.41 2.39
N ARG A 5 -48.23 -6.74 2.30
CA ARG A 5 -46.97 -7.47 2.34
C ARG A 5 -46.23 -7.15 1.02
N ARG A 6 -45.36 -6.14 1.03
CA ARG A 6 -44.46 -5.84 -0.10
C ARG A 6 -43.67 -7.11 -0.42
N LYS A 7 -43.94 -7.73 -1.57
CA LYS A 7 -43.08 -8.78 -2.14
C LYS A 7 -41.69 -8.15 -2.30
N LYS A 8 -40.71 -8.59 -1.50
CA LYS A 8 -39.30 -8.29 -1.77
C LYS A 8 -38.96 -9.00 -3.07
N ASN A 9 -39.08 -8.31 -4.20
CA ASN A 9 -38.45 -8.77 -5.43
C ASN A 9 -36.95 -8.82 -5.15
N ARG A 10 -36.42 -10.02 -4.90
CA ARG A 10 -34.99 -10.21 -4.73
C ARG A 10 -34.35 -9.84 -6.06
N LEU A 11 -33.57 -8.76 -6.04
CA LEU A 11 -32.75 -8.40 -7.19
C LEU A 11 -31.86 -9.60 -7.52
N ARG A 12 -31.70 -9.87 -8.82
CA ARG A 12 -30.77 -10.90 -9.29
C ARG A 12 -29.38 -10.57 -8.76
N GLN A 13 -28.64 -11.59 -8.31
CA GLN A 13 -27.23 -11.43 -7.98
C GLN A 13 -26.45 -11.03 -9.24
N ILE A 14 -25.67 -9.97 -9.11
CA ILE A 14 -24.80 -9.45 -10.17
C ILE A 14 -23.36 -9.92 -9.92
N GLY A 15 -22.59 -10.07 -11.00
CA GLY A 15 -21.17 -10.43 -10.93
C GLY A 15 -20.29 -9.24 -10.52
N GLU A 16 -19.02 -9.51 -10.21
CA GLU A 16 -18.05 -8.49 -9.77
C GLU A 16 -17.85 -7.39 -10.82
N SER A 17 -17.73 -7.75 -12.10
CA SER A 17 -17.57 -6.77 -13.19
C SER A 17 -18.75 -5.81 -13.29
N GLU A 18 -19.97 -6.32 -13.17
CA GLU A 18 -21.20 -5.51 -13.20
C GLU A 18 -21.33 -4.64 -11.94
N ALA A 19 -20.99 -5.19 -10.76
CA ALA A 19 -20.97 -4.42 -9.52
C ALA A 19 -19.96 -3.28 -9.58
N TYR A 20 -18.76 -3.55 -10.11
CA TYR A 20 -17.70 -2.56 -10.28
C TYR A 20 -18.12 -1.44 -11.24
N GLY A 21 -18.72 -1.79 -12.38
CA GLY A 21 -19.26 -0.82 -13.34
C GLY A 21 -20.39 0.04 -12.76
N ARG A 22 -21.28 -0.54 -11.94
CA ARG A 22 -22.34 0.23 -11.25
C ARG A 22 -21.81 1.19 -10.19
N ALA A 23 -20.78 0.80 -9.44
CA ALA A 23 -20.24 1.58 -8.34
C ALA A 23 -19.29 2.69 -8.80
N TYR A 24 -18.48 2.42 -9.82
CA TYR A 24 -17.40 3.31 -10.27
C TYR A 24 -17.62 3.90 -11.67
N GLY A 25 -18.66 3.46 -12.39
CA GLY A 25 -18.94 3.88 -13.76
C GLY A 25 -18.01 3.22 -14.78
N ASP A 26 -18.05 3.73 -16.01
CA ASP A 26 -17.11 3.32 -17.05
C ASP A 26 -15.68 3.69 -16.65
N ARG A 27 -14.71 2.85 -17.07
CA ARG A 27 -13.29 3.13 -16.87
C ARG A 27 -12.95 4.48 -17.50
N THR A 28 -12.76 5.50 -16.66
CA THR A 28 -12.30 6.82 -17.10
C THR A 28 -10.84 6.74 -17.55
N THR A 29 -10.47 7.59 -18.50
CA THR A 29 -9.09 7.70 -19.02
C THR A 29 -8.06 8.15 -17.96
N GLN A 30 -8.53 8.52 -16.76
CA GLN A 30 -7.72 8.93 -15.62
C GLN A 30 -6.94 7.76 -15.00
N VAL A 31 -7.40 6.51 -15.16
CA VAL A 31 -6.69 5.32 -14.65
C VAL A 31 -6.15 4.50 -15.82
N LYS A 32 -4.83 4.52 -15.98
CA LYS A 32 -4.13 3.70 -16.99
C LYS A 32 -3.48 2.50 -16.31
N VAL A 33 -3.81 1.31 -16.77
CA VAL A 33 -3.07 0.10 -16.40
C VAL A 33 -1.76 0.11 -17.20
N VAL A 34 -0.65 0.35 -16.50
CA VAL A 34 0.69 0.37 -17.10
C VAL A 34 1.43 -0.90 -16.72
N LYS A 35 2.11 -1.51 -17.69
CA LYS A 35 3.03 -2.62 -17.42
C LYS A 35 4.28 -2.05 -16.75
N LEU A 36 4.42 -2.29 -15.46
CA LEU A 36 5.67 -2.03 -14.74
C LEU A 36 6.73 -3.02 -15.23
N GLU A 37 7.89 -2.50 -15.60
CA GLU A 37 9.06 -3.35 -15.83
C GLU A 37 9.41 -4.13 -14.56
N PRO A 38 9.96 -5.36 -14.70
CA PRO A 38 10.45 -6.12 -13.55
C PRO A 38 11.39 -5.24 -12.72
N ARG A 39 11.09 -5.12 -11.42
CA ARG A 39 11.96 -4.38 -10.49
C ARG A 39 13.37 -4.95 -10.61
N ARG A 40 14.35 -4.09 -10.93
CA ARG A 40 15.76 -4.50 -11.00
C ARG A 40 16.13 -5.24 -9.72
N PRO A 41 16.81 -6.40 -9.82
CA PRO A 41 17.23 -7.13 -8.63
C PRO A 41 18.13 -6.21 -7.80
N ARG A 42 17.74 -6.02 -6.54
CA ARG A 42 18.59 -5.29 -5.59
C ARG A 42 19.78 -6.19 -5.27
N TYR A 43 20.99 -5.68 -5.46
CA TYR A 43 22.20 -6.39 -5.03
C TYR A 43 22.08 -6.77 -3.54
N GLN A 44 22.49 -7.99 -3.20
CA GLN A 44 22.67 -8.35 -1.80
C GLN A 44 23.81 -7.50 -1.23
N LEU A 45 23.47 -6.58 -0.34
CA LEU A 45 24.43 -5.81 0.41
C LEU A 45 25.19 -6.75 1.35
N LYS A 46 26.52 -6.59 1.43
CA LYS A 46 27.38 -7.30 2.38
C LYS A 46 27.07 -6.95 3.84
N VAL A 47 26.31 -5.86 4.06
CA VAL A 47 25.98 -5.29 5.37
C VAL A 47 24.48 -5.30 5.57
N SER A 48 24.05 -5.63 6.79
CA SER A 48 22.63 -5.56 7.18
C SER A 48 22.27 -4.15 7.67
N GLY A 49 20.97 -3.82 7.66
CA GLY A 49 20.51 -2.55 8.23
C GLY A 49 20.90 -2.37 9.70
N GLU A 50 20.90 -3.46 10.48
CA GLU A 50 21.29 -3.43 11.90
C GLU A 50 22.78 -3.13 12.08
N THR A 51 23.65 -3.64 11.19
CA THR A 51 25.09 -3.32 11.23
C THR A 51 25.32 -1.83 10.98
N LEU A 52 24.58 -1.22 10.04
CA LEU A 52 24.64 0.23 9.79
C LEU A 52 24.11 1.03 10.99
N ARG A 53 23.01 0.59 11.62
CA ARG A 53 22.44 1.25 12.80
C ARG A 53 23.44 1.32 13.95
N ARG A 54 24.13 0.21 14.24
CA ARG A 54 25.12 0.15 15.32
C ARG A 54 26.32 1.04 15.05
N ALA A 55 26.93 0.93 13.86
CA ALA A 55 28.06 1.76 13.47
C ALA A 55 27.72 3.27 13.51
N PHE A 56 26.51 3.63 13.12
CA PHE A 56 26.03 5.01 13.22
C PHE A 56 25.91 5.48 14.67
N ALA A 57 25.31 4.68 15.54
CA ALA A 57 25.17 5.01 16.96
C ALA A 57 26.53 5.19 17.65
N GLU A 58 27.50 4.31 17.38
CA GLU A 58 28.87 4.43 17.89
C GLU A 58 29.53 5.74 17.44
N ARG A 59 29.35 6.11 16.16
CA ARG A 59 29.89 7.37 15.63
C ARG A 59 29.23 8.59 16.24
N LEU A 60 27.94 8.51 16.56
CA LEU A 60 27.20 9.58 17.23
C LEU A 60 27.68 9.76 18.69
N ALA A 61 27.87 8.65 19.42
CA ALA A 61 28.39 8.69 20.78
C ALA A 61 29.79 9.34 20.85
N LYS A 62 30.72 8.90 19.99
CA LYS A 62 32.07 9.49 19.89
C LYS A 62 32.06 10.98 19.59
N ARG A 63 31.09 11.43 18.78
CA ARG A 63 30.93 12.85 18.48
C ARG A 63 30.49 13.63 19.72
N GLN A 64 29.54 13.10 20.49
CA GLN A 64 29.06 13.75 21.71
C GLN A 64 30.14 13.84 22.79
N GLU A 65 30.96 12.81 22.93
CA GLU A 65 32.13 12.82 23.84
C GLU A 65 33.11 13.94 23.44
N ALA A 66 33.47 14.02 22.15
CA ALA A 66 34.37 15.06 21.65
C ALA A 66 33.82 16.50 21.76
N ASP A 67 32.50 16.67 21.71
CA ASP A 67 31.84 17.96 21.90
C ASP A 67 31.70 18.35 23.39
N GLY A 68 31.71 17.36 24.31
CA GLY A 68 31.62 17.57 25.76
C GLY A 68 32.95 17.75 26.49
N GLU A 69 34.08 17.41 25.85
CA GLU A 69 35.44 17.67 26.36
C GLU A 69 35.96 19.09 26.05
N LYS A 70 35.15 19.93 25.37
CA LYS A 70 35.45 21.34 25.09
C LYS A 70 34.75 22.27 26.07
#